data_AF-I7LG14-F1
#
_entry.id   AF-I7LG14-F1
#
_cell.length_a   1.000
_cell.length_b   1.000
_cell.length_c   1.000
_cell.angle_alpha   90.00
_cell.angle_beta   90.00
_cell.angle_gamma   90.00
#
_symmetry.space_group_name_H-M   'P 1'
#
loop_
_entity.id
_entity.type
_entity.pdbx_description
1 polymer ?
#
loop_
_entity_poly.entity_id
_entity_poly.type
_entity_poly.pdbx_seq_one_letter_code
_entity_poly.pdbx_strand_id
1 'polypeptide(L)'
;MDNSNLLVGIDIGTTTIKAVVADSGKVIGAVTTPNTGMRHGEIVDIDQTASAISRALREVAEKTNTSIYNVIIGIPVGMIQMESAAGITTVGEKGTEIGDADVIRVLQAAIKSAVKDGRGPISFLPNHFIIDGKTEVDDPRKMIAHSLAVRGILLTAPSGPLHNIRKAIERAGYKNSFFVPTPLAIASVALEESERTFGSIILDLGGGTTTATVIREGQIKYAKVDLEGGSDITNDISVVLSTSKKDAEQIKLDYGYADLSQASDKDQFAVNSVNGQSMVTEAYLSKIINARLMQMLSRVGKGLAKSNALKLPGGIVITGGTSLLVGIDKLTSEVLGTKTRIYQPTQMGMRNPIYAASYGIINYANSLSDIDNLVNQALYGETITKKAVRVQSEQIEKNSKRTAATSESEAKLAYNNKKAGHSESSRKQQAKDTKNRTRSVKDFFKKFFD
;
A
#
# COMPACT_ATOMS: atom_id res chain seq x y z
N MET A 1 -11.52 -8.19 19.34
CA MET A 1 -10.95 -8.74 18.09
C MET A 1 -9.44 -8.75 18.29
N ASP A 2 -8.81 -9.90 18.09
CA ASP A 2 -7.36 -10.03 18.27
C ASP A 2 -6.65 -9.29 17.12
N ASN A 3 -5.85 -8.26 17.45
CA ASN A 3 -5.13 -7.37 16.52
C ASN A 3 -3.99 -8.07 15.73
N SER A 4 -3.99 -9.40 15.61
CA SER A 4 -2.82 -10.15 15.14
C SER A 4 -2.46 -9.90 13.67
N ASN A 5 -3.42 -9.45 12.85
CA ASN A 5 -3.25 -9.20 11.42
C ASN A 5 -3.62 -7.76 11.01
N LEU A 6 -3.61 -6.81 11.94
CA LEU A 6 -3.95 -5.42 11.67
C LEU A 6 -2.76 -4.71 10.99
N LEU A 7 -2.95 -4.25 9.76
CA LEU A 7 -1.99 -3.44 9.02
C LEU A 7 -2.52 -2.00 8.91
N VAL A 8 -1.64 -1.04 9.18
CA VAL A 8 -1.95 0.40 9.08
C VAL A 8 -0.92 1.08 8.20
N GLY A 9 -1.35 1.50 7.02
CA GLY A 9 -0.52 2.14 6.00
C GLY A 9 -0.75 3.64 6.00
N ILE A 10 0.32 4.43 6.03
CA ILE A 10 0.25 5.89 6.02
C ILE A 10 1.05 6.44 4.85
N ASP A 11 0.37 7.30 4.07
CA ASP A 11 1.01 8.22 3.16
C ASP A 11 1.09 9.61 3.80
N ILE A 12 2.32 10.08 4.02
CA ILE A 12 2.64 11.39 4.61
C ILE A 12 2.83 12.39 3.47
N GLY A 13 1.73 12.96 2.99
CA GLY A 13 1.72 13.90 1.89
C GLY A 13 1.90 15.35 2.34
N THR A 14 2.39 16.20 1.42
CA THR A 14 2.62 17.63 1.69
C THR A 14 1.37 18.34 2.21
N THR A 15 0.21 18.06 1.62
CA THR A 15 -1.06 18.72 1.97
C THR A 15 -1.95 17.88 2.88
N THR A 16 -1.75 16.56 2.93
CA THR A 16 -2.61 15.63 3.65
C THR A 16 -1.86 14.41 4.16
N ILE A 17 -2.24 13.93 5.36
CA ILE A 17 -1.96 12.58 5.83
C ILE A 17 -3.11 11.67 5.40
N LYS A 18 -2.80 10.52 4.81
CA LYS A 18 -3.80 9.50 4.45
C LYS A 18 -3.46 8.20 5.15
N ALA A 19 -4.38 7.71 5.97
CA ALA A 19 -4.21 6.47 6.70
C ALA A 19 -5.26 5.45 6.25
N VAL A 20 -4.83 4.22 6.02
CA VAL A 20 -5.67 3.08 5.65
C VAL A 20 -5.40 1.95 6.62
N VAL A 21 -6.47 1.35 7.13
CA VAL A 21 -6.44 0.22 8.07
C VAL A 21 -7.03 -0.99 7.37
N ALA A 22 -6.29 -2.11 7.42
CA ALA A 22 -6.76 -3.41 6.97
C ALA A 22 -6.58 -4.46 8.06
N ASP A 23 -7.55 -5.36 8.15
CA ASP A 23 -7.49 -6.56 8.98
C ASP A 23 -7.48 -7.77 8.05
N SER A 24 -6.44 -8.60 8.18
CA SER A 24 -6.31 -9.86 7.43
C SER A 24 -6.45 -9.64 5.91
N GLY A 25 -5.79 -8.58 5.41
CA GLY A 25 -5.78 -8.17 4.01
C GLY A 25 -7.04 -7.42 3.53
N LYS A 26 -8.09 -7.30 4.35
CA LYS A 26 -9.31 -6.58 4.00
C LYS A 26 -9.30 -5.17 4.59
N VAL A 27 -9.50 -4.17 3.76
CA VAL A 27 -9.60 -2.78 4.23
C VAL A 27 -10.87 -2.60 5.04
N ILE A 28 -10.73 -2.08 6.26
CA ILE A 28 -11.82 -1.83 7.20
C ILE A 28 -12.04 -0.34 7.47
N GLY A 29 -11.08 0.52 7.12
CA GLY A 29 -11.25 1.97 7.25
C GLY A 29 -10.16 2.78 6.58
N ALA A 30 -10.48 4.01 6.23
CA ALA A 30 -9.55 4.99 5.68
C ALA A 30 -9.94 6.40 6.11
N VAL A 31 -8.95 7.28 6.24
CA VAL A 31 -9.14 8.70 6.57
C VAL A 31 -8.15 9.57 5.82
N THR A 32 -8.49 10.85 5.71
CA THR A 32 -7.61 11.89 5.18
C THR A 32 -7.68 13.09 6.09
N THR A 33 -6.52 13.60 6.50
CA THR A 33 -6.41 14.74 7.42
C THR A 33 -5.48 15.79 6.83
N PRO A 34 -5.80 17.09 6.89
CA PRO A 34 -4.89 18.14 6.43
C PRO A 34 -3.53 18.11 7.13
N ASN A 35 -2.48 18.42 6.38
CA ASN A 35 -1.11 18.54 6.85
C ASN A 35 -0.51 19.90 6.45
N THR A 36 0.18 20.53 7.40
CA THR A 36 0.84 21.83 7.20
C THR A 36 2.32 21.81 7.59
N GLY A 37 2.82 20.69 8.13
CA GLY A 37 4.22 20.56 8.57
C GLY A 37 5.20 20.20 7.45
N MET A 38 4.75 20.22 6.20
CA MET A 38 5.53 19.78 5.05
C MET A 38 5.56 20.81 3.92
N ARG A 39 6.64 20.77 3.14
CA ARG A 39 6.84 21.59 1.94
C ARG A 39 7.62 20.79 0.89
N HIS A 40 7.15 20.80 -0.36
CA HIS A 40 7.78 20.09 -1.48
C HIS A 40 8.13 18.61 -1.19
N GLY A 41 7.30 17.91 -0.41
CA GLY A 41 7.49 16.50 -0.06
C GLY A 41 8.43 16.25 1.13
N GLU A 42 8.93 17.29 1.78
CA GLU A 42 9.81 17.20 2.95
C GLU A 42 9.14 17.76 4.21
N ILE A 43 9.47 17.17 5.37
CA ILE A 43 9.02 17.67 6.68
C ILE A 43 9.87 18.89 7.05
N VAL A 44 9.22 20.04 7.18
CA VAL A 44 9.83 21.29 7.65
C VAL A 44 9.45 21.60 9.10
N ASP A 45 8.34 21.04 9.58
CA ASP A 45 7.89 21.12 10.97
C ASP A 45 7.42 19.73 11.44
N ILE A 46 8.22 19.14 12.33
CA ILE A 46 7.98 17.80 12.88
C ILE A 46 6.74 17.79 13.77
N ASP A 47 6.48 18.84 14.55
CA ASP A 47 5.37 18.88 15.51
C ASP A 47 4.02 19.02 14.81
N GLN A 48 3.96 19.88 13.79
CA GLN A 48 2.75 19.98 12.96
C GLN A 48 2.47 18.67 12.22
N THR A 49 3.50 18.02 11.68
CA THR A 49 3.36 16.73 11.01
C THR A 49 2.92 15.65 11.99
N ALA A 50 3.52 15.59 13.19
CA ALA A 50 3.16 14.64 14.25
C ALA A 50 1.70 14.84 14.70
N SER A 51 1.25 16.08 14.85
CA SER A 51 -0.14 16.40 15.18
C SER A 51 -1.11 15.92 14.08
N ALA A 52 -0.78 16.14 12.81
CA ALA A 52 -1.57 15.64 11.69
C ALA A 52 -1.64 14.10 11.65
N ILE A 53 -0.51 13.41 11.88
CA ILE A 53 -0.46 11.94 11.98
C ILE A 53 -1.31 11.44 13.14
N SER A 54 -1.19 12.07 14.32
CA SER A 54 -1.94 11.68 15.52
C SER A 54 -3.45 11.81 15.32
N ARG A 55 -3.90 12.91 14.69
CA ARG A 55 -5.31 13.10 14.32
C ARG A 55 -5.81 12.03 13.36
N ALA A 56 -5.09 11.77 12.27
CA ALA A 56 -5.47 10.75 11.29
C ALA A 56 -5.58 9.36 11.95
N LEU A 57 -4.59 8.99 12.76
CA LEU A 57 -4.57 7.67 13.39
C LEU A 57 -5.63 7.49 14.47
N ARG A 58 -5.94 8.54 15.25
CA ARG A 58 -7.06 8.51 16.20
C ARG A 58 -8.41 8.39 15.49
N GLU A 59 -8.62 9.19 14.44
CA GLU A 59 -9.87 9.18 13.68
C GLU A 59 -10.13 7.81 13.04
N VAL A 60 -9.11 7.19 12.43
CA VAL A 60 -9.28 5.87 11.81
C VAL A 60 -9.41 4.76 12.85
N ALA A 61 -8.72 4.86 13.99
CA ALA A 61 -8.87 3.92 15.11
C ALA A 61 -10.29 3.95 15.67
N GLU A 62 -10.87 5.14 15.85
CA GLU A 62 -12.27 5.33 16.28
C GLU A 62 -13.25 4.76 15.25
N LYS A 63 -13.10 5.12 13.96
CA LYS A 63 -13.96 4.63 12.87
C LYS A 63 -13.95 3.11 12.73
N THR A 64 -12.83 2.47 13.03
CA THR A 64 -12.65 1.02 12.87
C THR A 64 -12.80 0.25 14.18
N ASN A 65 -12.92 0.95 15.31
CA ASN A 65 -12.88 0.36 16.66
C ASN A 65 -11.64 -0.53 16.88
N THR A 66 -10.46 -0.05 16.46
CA THR A 66 -9.18 -0.77 16.56
C THR A 66 -8.17 -0.04 17.43
N SER A 67 -7.17 -0.76 17.93
CA SER A 67 -6.04 -0.17 18.65
C SER A 67 -4.79 -0.22 17.78
N ILE A 68 -4.28 0.96 17.41
CA ILE A 68 -3.14 1.10 16.50
C ILE A 68 -1.88 1.42 17.31
N TYR A 69 -0.84 0.60 17.14
CA TYR A 69 0.45 0.80 17.80
C TYR A 69 1.59 0.97 16.81
N ASN A 70 1.54 0.20 15.72
CA ASN A 70 2.57 0.19 14.68
C ASN A 70 1.95 0.58 13.34
N VAL A 71 2.73 1.28 12.53
CA VAL A 71 2.30 1.78 11.23
C VAL A 71 3.37 1.47 10.19
N ILE A 72 2.98 1.44 8.93
CA ILE A 72 3.84 1.22 7.76
C ILE A 72 3.79 2.49 6.93
N ILE A 73 4.95 3.00 6.54
CA ILE A 73 5.05 4.34 5.97
C ILE A 73 5.56 4.27 4.53
N GLY A 74 4.89 4.99 3.64
CA GLY A 74 5.33 5.21 2.27
C GLY A 74 6.52 6.15 2.20
N ILE A 75 7.53 5.80 1.41
CA ILE A 75 8.66 6.68 1.08
C ILE A 75 8.55 7.09 -0.39
N PRO A 76 8.44 8.40 -0.69
CA PRO A 76 8.30 8.88 -2.05
C PRO A 76 9.59 8.66 -2.85
N VAL A 77 9.44 8.50 -4.17
CA VAL A 77 10.56 8.20 -5.06
C VAL A 77 11.66 9.26 -5.06
N GLY A 78 11.32 10.52 -4.78
CA GLY A 78 12.29 11.62 -4.72
C GLY A 78 13.34 11.48 -3.62
N MET A 79 13.08 10.65 -2.60
CA MET A 79 14.06 10.36 -1.55
C MET A 79 14.89 9.10 -1.84
N ILE A 80 14.47 8.27 -2.80
CA ILE A 80 15.03 6.94 -3.01
C ILE A 80 16.23 6.98 -3.96
N GLN A 81 17.28 6.25 -3.59
CA GLN A 81 18.41 5.93 -4.46
C GLN A 81 18.62 4.42 -4.47
N MET A 82 18.96 3.90 -5.64
CA MET A 82 19.19 2.47 -5.87
C MET A 82 20.70 2.19 -5.88
N GLU A 83 21.12 1.20 -5.11
CA GLU A 83 22.52 0.77 -5.02
C GLU A 83 22.60 -0.74 -5.29
N SER A 84 23.57 -1.17 -6.09
CA SER A 84 23.85 -2.60 -6.26
C SER A 84 24.46 -3.13 -4.97
N ALA A 85 23.90 -4.22 -4.47
CA ALA A 85 24.26 -4.81 -3.19
C ALA A 85 24.50 -6.32 -3.35
N ALA A 86 25.53 -6.83 -2.68
CA ALA A 86 25.88 -8.24 -2.72
C ALA A 86 26.49 -8.67 -1.39
N GLY A 87 26.09 -9.86 -0.93
CA GLY A 87 26.55 -10.42 0.34
C GLY A 87 26.88 -11.89 0.18
N ILE A 88 27.78 -12.38 1.04
CA ILE A 88 28.11 -13.80 1.16
C ILE A 88 28.25 -14.15 2.64
N THR A 89 27.81 -15.34 3.02
CA THR A 89 27.96 -15.88 4.36
C THR A 89 28.23 -17.38 4.33
N THR A 90 28.95 -17.87 5.33
CA THR A 90 29.16 -19.31 5.55
C THR A 90 27.96 -19.86 6.33
N VAL A 91 27.38 -20.93 5.82
CA VAL A 91 26.23 -21.64 6.43
C VAL A 91 26.75 -22.68 7.43
N GLY A 92 27.65 -23.56 6.99
CA GLY A 92 28.31 -24.54 7.87
C GLY A 92 29.48 -25.25 7.19
N GLU A 93 30.52 -25.60 7.95
CA GLU A 93 31.76 -26.21 7.42
C GLU A 93 31.53 -27.57 6.73
N LYS A 94 30.52 -28.33 7.16
CA LYS A 94 30.19 -29.65 6.60
C LYS A 94 29.02 -29.64 5.61
N GLY A 95 28.54 -28.45 5.24
CA GLY A 95 27.27 -28.29 4.53
C GLY A 95 26.10 -28.57 5.46
N THR A 96 25.26 -27.56 5.72
CA THR A 96 24.07 -27.70 6.56
C THR A 96 22.86 -27.13 5.85
N GLU A 97 21.67 -27.52 6.31
CA GLU A 97 20.42 -26.95 5.83
C GLU A 97 20.37 -25.44 6.13
N ILE A 98 20.04 -24.64 5.11
CA ILE A 98 19.89 -23.19 5.20
C ILE A 98 18.59 -22.86 5.94
N GLY A 99 18.72 -22.15 7.06
CA GLY A 99 17.59 -21.62 7.82
C GLY A 99 17.40 -20.11 7.66
N ASP A 100 16.33 -19.58 8.25
CA ASP A 100 16.02 -18.14 8.26
C ASP A 100 17.19 -17.28 8.79
N ALA A 101 17.93 -17.79 9.78
CA ALA A 101 19.08 -17.08 10.35
C ALA A 101 20.21 -16.90 9.33
N ASP A 102 20.46 -17.88 8.47
CA ASP A 102 21.48 -17.80 7.43
C ASP A 102 21.09 -16.80 6.35
N VAL A 103 19.80 -16.82 5.97
CA VAL A 103 19.22 -15.84 5.04
C VAL A 103 19.33 -14.42 5.61
N ILE A 104 18.97 -14.20 6.87
CA ILE A 104 19.11 -12.88 7.51
C ILE A 104 20.58 -12.44 7.54
N ARG A 105 21.53 -13.33 7.87
CA ARG A 105 22.96 -13.01 7.88
C ARG A 105 23.47 -12.58 6.51
N VAL A 106 23.12 -13.32 5.44
CA VAL A 106 23.57 -12.95 4.08
C VAL A 106 22.94 -11.64 3.60
N LEU A 107 21.66 -11.40 3.93
CA LEU A 107 20.96 -10.16 3.63
C LEU A 107 21.60 -8.96 4.34
N GLN A 108 21.92 -9.10 5.63
CA GLN A 108 22.62 -8.07 6.41
C GLN A 108 24.01 -7.76 5.82
N ALA A 109 24.74 -8.79 5.38
CA ALA A 109 26.02 -8.61 4.69
C ALA A 109 25.86 -7.79 3.40
N ALA A 110 24.86 -8.11 2.57
CA ALA A 110 24.56 -7.38 1.33
C ALA A 110 24.12 -5.93 1.58
N ILE A 111 23.26 -5.70 2.58
CA ILE A 111 22.82 -4.36 2.96
C ILE A 111 24.04 -3.53 3.40
N LYS A 112 24.86 -4.08 4.30
CA LYS A 112 26.06 -3.40 4.82
C LYS A 112 27.07 -3.08 3.72
N SER A 113 27.16 -3.88 2.67
CA SER A 113 28.09 -3.64 1.55
C SER A 113 27.74 -2.42 0.70
N ALA A 114 26.48 -1.96 0.73
CA ALA A 114 25.98 -0.95 -0.20
C ALA A 114 25.44 0.33 0.46
N VAL A 115 25.18 0.32 1.78
CA VAL A 115 24.80 1.53 2.50
C VAL A 115 25.95 2.54 2.47
N LYS A 116 25.71 3.71 1.88
CA LYS A 116 26.65 4.84 1.84
C LYS A 116 26.48 5.75 3.05
N ASP A 117 27.52 6.51 3.36
CA ASP A 117 27.49 7.51 4.43
C ASP A 117 26.34 8.51 4.25
N GLY A 118 25.70 8.86 5.38
CA GLY A 118 24.56 9.80 5.39
C GLY A 118 23.26 9.25 4.79
N ARG A 119 23.20 7.95 4.43
CA ARG A 119 21.99 7.29 3.92
C ARG A 119 21.57 6.12 4.80
N GLY A 120 20.26 5.89 4.87
CA GLY A 120 19.66 4.76 5.57
C GLY A 120 18.96 3.81 4.59
N PRO A 121 18.96 2.50 4.85
CA PRO A 121 18.29 1.53 3.98
C PRO A 121 16.77 1.55 4.18
N ILE A 122 16.04 1.34 3.08
CA ILE A 122 14.56 1.37 2.98
C ILE A 122 14.00 -0.01 2.65
N SER A 123 14.58 -0.66 1.65
CA SER A 123 14.16 -1.99 1.22
C SER A 123 15.32 -2.61 0.46
N PHE A 124 15.46 -3.92 0.54
CA PHE A 124 16.39 -4.67 -0.29
C PHE A 124 15.58 -5.59 -1.20
N LEU A 125 15.83 -5.52 -2.50
CA LEU A 125 15.14 -6.33 -3.51
C LEU A 125 16.14 -7.39 -3.98
N PRO A 126 16.13 -8.61 -3.40
CA PRO A 126 16.99 -9.69 -3.88
C PRO A 126 16.58 -10.08 -5.31
N ASN A 127 17.57 -10.27 -6.18
CA ASN A 127 17.34 -10.82 -7.53
C ASN A 127 17.31 -12.35 -7.47
N HIS A 128 18.35 -12.94 -6.85
CA HIS A 128 18.48 -14.37 -6.60
C HIS A 128 19.45 -14.59 -5.44
N PHE A 129 19.34 -15.76 -4.80
CA PHE A 129 20.35 -16.32 -3.92
C PHE A 129 21.23 -17.28 -4.70
N ILE A 130 22.50 -17.38 -4.31
CA ILE A 130 23.49 -18.26 -4.96
C ILE A 130 24.01 -19.24 -3.90
N ILE A 131 23.76 -20.52 -4.10
CA ILE A 131 24.22 -21.62 -3.24
C ILE A 131 25.55 -22.13 -3.77
N ASP A 132 26.57 -22.18 -2.89
CA ASP A 132 27.92 -22.70 -3.17
C ASP A 132 28.56 -22.14 -4.45
N GLY A 133 28.21 -20.90 -4.80
CA GLY A 133 28.72 -20.17 -5.97
C GLY A 133 28.25 -20.72 -7.32
N LYS A 134 27.29 -21.65 -7.35
CA LYS A 134 26.91 -22.38 -8.57
C LYS A 134 25.42 -22.30 -8.90
N THR A 135 24.55 -22.42 -7.90
CA THR A 135 23.11 -22.61 -8.13
C THR A 135 22.35 -21.35 -7.74
N GLU A 136 21.65 -20.74 -8.69
CA GLU A 136 20.76 -19.61 -8.43
C GLU A 136 19.35 -20.11 -8.05
N VAL A 137 18.79 -19.55 -6.97
CA VAL A 137 17.45 -19.88 -6.45
C VAL A 137 16.76 -18.63 -5.89
N ASP A 138 15.43 -18.61 -5.92
CA ASP A 138 14.63 -17.51 -5.35
C ASP A 138 14.52 -17.62 -3.82
N ASP A 139 14.31 -18.83 -3.30
CA ASP A 139 14.27 -19.14 -1.87
C ASP A 139 15.28 -20.25 -1.56
N PRO A 140 16.37 -19.94 -0.81
CA PRO A 140 17.43 -20.90 -0.53
C PRO A 140 17.13 -21.75 0.72
N ARG A 141 16.04 -21.49 1.44
CA ARG A 141 15.73 -22.18 2.70
C ARG A 141 15.47 -23.67 2.44
N LYS A 142 15.81 -24.50 3.43
CA LYS A 142 15.69 -25.97 3.38
C LYS A 142 16.64 -26.66 2.37
N MET A 143 17.55 -25.92 1.75
CA MET A 143 18.59 -26.48 0.90
C MET A 143 19.88 -26.67 1.69
N ILE A 144 20.71 -27.66 1.33
CA ILE A 144 22.01 -27.88 1.97
C ILE A 144 23.08 -27.07 1.25
N ALA A 145 23.85 -26.27 1.99
CA ALA A 145 24.92 -25.46 1.45
C ALA A 145 26.09 -25.30 2.43
N HIS A 146 27.28 -25.06 1.90
CA HIS A 146 28.43 -24.59 2.68
C HIS A 146 28.43 -23.06 2.79
N SER A 147 28.00 -22.40 1.72
CA SER A 147 27.98 -20.95 1.57
C SER A 147 26.73 -20.48 0.85
N LEU A 148 26.24 -19.31 1.27
CA LEU A 148 25.08 -18.65 0.70
C LEU A 148 25.48 -17.23 0.32
N ALA A 149 25.21 -16.84 -0.93
CA ALA A 149 25.36 -15.48 -1.40
C ALA A 149 24.01 -14.91 -1.88
N VAL A 150 23.92 -13.58 -1.93
CA VAL A 150 22.75 -12.87 -2.46
C VAL A 150 23.23 -11.68 -3.27
N ARG A 151 22.52 -11.38 -4.37
CA ARG A 151 22.68 -10.16 -5.16
C ARG A 151 21.33 -9.48 -5.29
N GLY A 152 21.32 -8.16 -5.26
CA GLY A 152 20.09 -7.41 -5.39
C GLY A 152 20.31 -5.91 -5.42
N ILE A 153 19.18 -5.19 -5.35
CA ILE A 153 19.18 -3.74 -5.31
C ILE A 153 18.76 -3.27 -3.91
N LEU A 154 19.62 -2.48 -3.29
CA LEU A 154 19.32 -1.79 -2.06
C LEU A 154 18.71 -0.43 -2.37
N LEU A 155 17.50 -0.19 -1.88
CA LEU A 155 16.87 1.12 -1.87
C LEU A 155 17.29 1.86 -0.60
N THR A 156 17.81 3.07 -0.75
CA THR A 156 18.28 3.92 0.35
C THR A 156 17.63 5.30 0.28
N ALA A 157 17.53 5.99 1.40
CA ALA A 157 17.14 7.41 1.45
C ALA A 157 18.06 8.20 2.39
N PRO A 158 18.15 9.54 2.26
CA PRO A 158 18.95 10.35 3.17
C PRO A 158 18.55 10.16 4.64
N SER A 159 19.52 9.96 5.53
CA SER A 159 19.28 9.60 6.93
C SER A 159 18.53 10.68 7.71
N GLY A 160 18.76 11.96 7.40
CA GLY A 160 18.07 13.10 8.04
C GLY A 160 16.56 13.07 7.82
N PRO A 161 16.06 13.11 6.56
CA PRO A 161 14.64 12.94 6.25
C PRO A 161 14.01 11.69 6.88
N LEU A 162 14.69 10.54 6.86
CA LEU A 162 14.18 9.32 7.52
C LEU A 162 14.08 9.48 9.04
N HIS A 163 15.04 10.16 9.66
CA HIS A 163 14.99 10.49 11.07
C HIS A 163 13.81 11.40 11.39
N ASN A 164 13.55 12.44 10.58
CA ASN A 164 12.41 13.34 10.76
C ASN A 164 11.07 12.60 10.67
N ILE A 165 10.92 11.68 9.71
CA ILE A 165 9.72 10.83 9.57
C ILE A 165 9.53 9.98 10.83
N ARG A 166 10.57 9.25 11.29
CA ARG A 166 10.49 8.44 12.51
C ARG A 166 10.13 9.31 13.72
N LYS A 167 10.73 10.48 13.85
CA LYS A 167 10.48 11.41 14.95
C LYS A 167 9.04 11.92 14.97
N ALA A 168 8.48 12.25 13.80
CA ALA A 168 7.09 12.66 13.70
C ALA A 168 6.12 11.56 14.16
N ILE A 169 6.40 10.30 13.80
CA ILE A 169 5.60 9.13 14.19
C ILE A 169 5.72 8.86 15.69
N GLU A 170 6.94 8.89 16.24
CA GLU A 170 7.19 8.74 17.68
C GLU A 170 6.46 9.82 18.49
N ARG A 171 6.55 11.10 18.06
CA ARG A 171 5.84 12.22 18.71
C ARG A 171 4.32 12.09 18.60
N ALA A 172 3.82 11.47 17.54
CA ALA A 172 2.39 11.17 17.41
C ALA A 172 1.92 10.03 18.36
N GLY A 173 2.84 9.30 18.98
CA GLY A 173 2.57 8.21 19.92
C GLY A 173 2.62 6.80 19.32
N TYR A 174 3.19 6.64 18.12
CA TYR A 174 3.18 5.37 17.38
C TYR A 174 4.61 4.92 17.04
N LYS A 175 4.75 3.70 16.52
CA LYS A 175 6.02 3.16 16.04
C LYS A 175 5.95 2.84 14.56
N ASN A 176 7.03 3.12 13.84
CA ASN A 176 7.17 2.65 12.46
C ASN A 176 7.61 1.19 12.44
N SER A 177 6.93 0.35 11.68
CA SER A 177 7.30 -1.07 11.48
C SER A 177 8.43 -1.18 10.45
N PHE A 178 8.19 -0.63 9.26
CA PHE A 178 9.13 -0.61 8.15
C PHE A 178 8.65 0.40 7.09
N PHE A 179 9.53 0.72 6.15
CA PHE A 179 9.24 1.64 5.06
C PHE A 179 8.87 0.89 3.78
N VAL A 180 7.97 1.46 2.98
CA VAL A 180 7.58 0.92 1.68
C VAL A 180 7.86 1.97 0.60
N PRO A 181 8.57 1.64 -0.50
CA PRO A 181 8.69 2.53 -1.64
C PRO A 181 7.32 2.83 -2.26
N THR A 182 6.86 4.08 -2.17
CA THR A 182 5.52 4.48 -2.62
C THR A 182 5.23 4.09 -4.08
N PRO A 183 6.17 4.20 -5.05
CA PRO A 183 5.89 3.76 -6.42
C PRO A 183 5.64 2.27 -6.56
N LEU A 184 6.34 1.42 -5.80
CA LEU A 184 6.09 -0.03 -5.80
C LEU A 184 4.76 -0.35 -5.11
N ALA A 185 4.43 0.41 -4.08
CA ALA A 185 3.14 0.34 -3.41
C ALA A 185 2.00 0.64 -4.39
N ILE A 186 2.07 1.77 -5.11
CA ILE A 186 1.10 2.17 -6.13
C ILE A 186 1.08 1.13 -7.26
N ALA A 187 2.22 0.68 -7.75
CA ALA A 187 2.31 -0.34 -8.80
C ALA A 187 1.57 -1.64 -8.45
N SER A 188 1.58 -2.03 -7.17
CA SER A 188 0.92 -3.25 -6.71
C SER A 188 -0.61 -3.23 -6.87
N VAL A 189 -1.21 -2.04 -6.89
CA VAL A 189 -2.68 -1.86 -6.94
C VAL A 189 -3.16 -1.17 -8.22
N ALA A 190 -2.34 -0.31 -8.82
CA ALA A 190 -2.71 0.54 -9.95
C ALA A 190 -2.39 -0.08 -11.30
N LEU A 191 -1.38 -0.94 -11.36
CA LEU A 191 -0.88 -1.55 -12.60
C LEU A 191 -1.35 -2.99 -12.74
N GLU A 192 -1.80 -3.34 -13.94
CA GLU A 192 -1.99 -4.72 -14.35
C GLU A 192 -0.64 -5.45 -14.46
N GLU A 193 -0.68 -6.78 -14.47
CA GLU A 193 0.54 -7.59 -14.58
C GLU A 193 1.30 -7.29 -15.88
N SER A 194 0.61 -7.13 -17.01
CA SER A 194 1.22 -6.77 -18.30
C SER A 194 1.90 -5.40 -18.24
N GLU A 195 1.25 -4.40 -17.62
CA GLU A 195 1.80 -3.05 -17.43
C GLU A 195 3.05 -3.08 -16.55
N ARG A 196 3.07 -3.88 -15.47
CA ARG A 196 4.26 -4.05 -14.61
C ARG A 196 5.40 -4.79 -15.31
N THR A 197 5.09 -5.78 -16.12
CA THR A 197 6.08 -6.65 -16.76
C THR A 197 6.71 -5.97 -17.97
N PHE A 198 5.89 -5.54 -18.95
CA PHE A 198 6.38 -4.94 -20.19
C PHE A 198 6.73 -3.46 -20.06
N GLY A 199 6.17 -2.83 -19.04
CA GLY A 199 6.56 -1.52 -18.56
C GLY A 199 5.51 -0.45 -18.78
N SER A 200 5.40 0.43 -17.79
CA SER A 200 4.46 1.55 -17.73
C SER A 200 5.07 2.70 -16.92
N ILE A 201 4.38 3.84 -16.92
CA ILE A 201 4.73 5.01 -16.13
C ILE A 201 3.62 5.27 -15.12
N ILE A 202 3.97 5.36 -13.84
CA ILE A 202 3.09 5.89 -12.80
C ILE A 202 3.34 7.39 -12.71
N LEU A 203 2.31 8.19 -12.94
CA LEU A 203 2.33 9.64 -12.77
C LEU A 203 1.51 10.01 -11.52
N ASP A 204 2.18 10.25 -10.40
CA ASP A 204 1.55 10.70 -9.15
C ASP A 204 1.54 12.23 -9.09
N LEU A 205 0.36 12.82 -9.25
CA LEU A 205 0.10 14.25 -9.20
C LEU A 205 -0.31 14.64 -7.77
N GLY A 206 0.69 14.84 -6.92
CA GLY A 206 0.51 15.15 -5.51
C GLY A 206 0.19 16.62 -5.22
N GLY A 207 0.11 16.93 -3.93
CA GLY A 207 -0.14 18.29 -3.43
C GLY A 207 1.08 19.20 -3.57
N GLY A 208 2.27 18.74 -3.21
CA GLY A 208 3.49 19.58 -3.29
C GLY A 208 4.56 19.06 -4.23
N THR A 209 4.32 17.94 -4.90
CA THR A 209 5.26 17.31 -5.84
C THR A 209 4.48 16.58 -6.91
N THR A 210 5.12 16.41 -8.06
CA THR A 210 4.67 15.55 -9.15
C THR A 210 5.79 14.55 -9.45
N THR A 211 5.45 13.27 -9.46
CA THR A 211 6.44 12.22 -9.71
C THR A 211 6.02 11.33 -10.87
N ALA A 212 6.97 11.05 -11.77
CA ALA A 212 6.81 10.09 -12.84
C ALA A 212 7.80 8.94 -12.62
N THR A 213 7.29 7.74 -12.37
CA THR A 213 8.11 6.54 -12.11
C THR A 213 7.88 5.51 -13.20
N VAL A 214 8.96 5.06 -13.82
CA VAL A 214 8.95 3.97 -14.80
C VAL A 214 9.07 2.65 -14.06
N ILE A 215 8.05 1.81 -14.23
CA ILE A 215 8.04 0.43 -13.71
C ILE A 215 8.21 -0.51 -14.90
N ARG A 216 9.08 -1.50 -14.79
CA ARG A 216 9.24 -2.60 -15.76
C ARG A 216 9.82 -3.81 -15.04
N GLU A 217 9.38 -5.02 -15.38
CA GLU A 217 9.75 -6.26 -14.66
C GLU A 217 9.52 -6.14 -13.15
N GLY A 218 8.45 -5.44 -12.74
CA GLY A 218 8.13 -5.20 -11.34
C GLY A 218 9.12 -4.28 -10.58
N GLN A 219 10.09 -3.69 -11.26
CA GLN A 219 11.13 -2.85 -10.67
C GLN A 219 11.04 -1.40 -11.11
N ILE A 220 11.52 -0.49 -10.26
CA ILE A 220 11.75 0.91 -10.62
C ILE A 220 12.96 0.97 -11.56
N LYS A 221 12.76 1.43 -12.81
CA LYS A 221 13.86 1.60 -13.77
C LYS A 221 14.31 3.05 -13.92
N TYR A 222 13.40 4.00 -13.72
CA TYR A 222 13.67 5.42 -13.80
C TYR A 222 12.64 6.20 -12.99
N ALA A 223 13.02 7.34 -12.45
CA ALA A 223 12.09 8.26 -11.83
C ALA A 223 12.47 9.70 -12.14
N LYS A 224 11.45 10.54 -12.28
CA LYS A 224 11.60 11.99 -12.39
C LYS A 224 10.66 12.64 -11.37
N VAL A 225 11.21 13.60 -10.63
CA VAL A 225 10.46 14.40 -9.67
C VAL A 225 10.46 15.85 -10.14
N ASP A 226 9.29 16.46 -10.06
CA ASP A 226 9.06 17.88 -10.12
C ASP A 226 8.60 18.35 -8.73
N LEU A 227 9.18 19.44 -8.24
CA LEU A 227 8.90 19.98 -6.90
C LEU A 227 7.69 20.91 -6.90
N GLU A 228 6.88 20.87 -7.96
CA GLU A 228 5.59 21.52 -8.05
C GLU A 228 4.45 20.49 -8.05
N GLY A 229 3.33 20.85 -7.44
CA GLY A 229 2.12 20.04 -7.32
C GLY A 229 0.84 20.87 -7.31
N GLY A 230 -0.24 20.29 -6.79
CA GLY A 230 -1.53 20.96 -6.69
C GLY A 230 -1.53 22.26 -5.86
N SER A 231 -0.59 22.44 -4.93
CA SER A 231 -0.42 23.68 -4.16
C SER A 231 0.08 24.83 -5.01
N ASP A 232 0.86 24.54 -6.05
CA ASP A 232 1.38 25.55 -6.97
C ASP A 232 0.28 26.02 -7.92
N ILE A 233 -0.63 25.13 -8.34
CA ILE A 233 -1.87 25.49 -9.04
C ILE A 233 -2.69 26.45 -8.18
N THR A 234 -2.91 26.12 -6.91
CA THR A 234 -3.63 26.97 -5.96
C THR A 234 -2.95 28.31 -5.75
N ASN A 235 -1.61 28.33 -5.73
CA ASN A 235 -0.86 29.56 -5.61
C ASN A 235 -1.04 30.46 -6.84
N ASP A 236 -1.03 29.89 -8.05
CA ASP A 236 -1.28 30.66 -9.27
C ASP A 236 -2.69 31.24 -9.30
N ILE A 237 -3.71 30.45 -8.92
CA ILE A 237 -5.09 30.92 -8.81
C ILE A 237 -5.18 32.08 -7.81
N SER A 238 -4.55 31.94 -6.64
CA SER A 238 -4.52 32.98 -5.60
C SER A 238 -3.89 34.28 -6.11
N VAL A 239 -2.77 34.19 -6.82
CA VAL A 239 -2.06 35.37 -7.37
C VAL A 239 -2.86 36.01 -8.50
N VAL A 240 -3.31 35.23 -9.49
CA VAL A 240 -3.98 35.75 -10.69
C VAL A 240 -5.35 36.34 -10.34
N LEU A 241 -6.13 35.67 -9.49
CA LEU A 241 -7.45 36.13 -9.06
C LEU A 241 -7.39 37.07 -7.84
N SER A 242 -6.19 37.37 -7.34
CA SER A 242 -5.97 38.24 -6.17
C SER A 242 -6.83 37.83 -4.96
N THR A 243 -6.93 36.53 -4.69
CA THR A 243 -7.75 35.96 -3.60
C THR A 243 -6.89 35.20 -2.59
N SER A 244 -7.44 34.86 -1.43
CA SER A 244 -6.71 34.13 -0.40
C SER A 244 -6.35 32.71 -0.87
N LYS A 245 -5.26 32.11 -0.36
CA LYS A 245 -4.91 30.72 -0.72
C LYS A 245 -5.99 29.70 -0.35
N LYS A 246 -6.73 29.98 0.73
CA LYS A 246 -7.85 29.15 1.17
C LYS A 246 -8.99 29.20 0.15
N ASP A 247 -9.36 30.40 -0.29
CA ASP A 247 -10.42 30.58 -1.28
C ASP A 247 -9.99 30.06 -2.65
N ALA A 248 -8.72 30.25 -3.03
CA ALA A 248 -8.17 29.69 -4.26
C ALA A 248 -8.20 28.15 -4.28
N GLU A 249 -7.93 27.48 -3.16
CA GLU A 249 -8.04 26.02 -3.06
C GLU A 249 -9.49 25.60 -3.25
N GLN A 250 -10.43 26.31 -2.61
CA GLN A 250 -11.85 26.01 -2.72
C GLN A 250 -12.35 26.21 -4.15
N ILE A 251 -11.98 27.33 -4.79
CA ILE A 251 -12.28 27.63 -6.19
C ILE A 251 -11.73 26.53 -7.12
N LYS A 252 -10.50 26.06 -6.89
CA LYS A 252 -9.90 24.97 -7.67
C LYS A 252 -10.69 23.67 -7.52
N LEU A 253 -11.16 23.35 -6.31
CA LEU A 253 -11.94 22.13 -6.05
C LEU A 253 -13.34 22.21 -6.64
N ASP A 254 -13.98 23.38 -6.58
CA ASP A 254 -15.38 23.55 -6.99
C ASP A 254 -15.54 23.76 -8.50
N TYR A 255 -14.59 24.46 -9.15
CA TYR A 255 -14.72 24.92 -10.55
C TYR A 255 -13.52 24.54 -11.44
N GLY A 256 -12.58 23.74 -10.95
CA GLY A 256 -11.31 23.48 -11.63
C GLY A 256 -11.38 22.46 -12.78
N TYR A 257 -11.04 22.90 -13.98
CA TYR A 257 -10.86 22.03 -15.16
C TYR A 257 -9.40 22.06 -15.64
N ALA A 258 -8.82 20.88 -15.87
CA ALA A 258 -7.53 20.74 -16.52
C ALA A 258 -7.65 20.86 -18.05
N ASP A 259 -8.73 20.32 -18.65
CA ASP A 259 -9.03 20.44 -20.08
C ASP A 259 -9.87 21.70 -20.35
N LEU A 260 -9.29 22.63 -21.11
CA LEU A 260 -9.94 23.89 -21.49
C LEU A 260 -11.26 23.68 -22.25
N SER A 261 -11.41 22.59 -23.00
CA SER A 261 -12.61 22.31 -23.79
C SER A 261 -13.82 21.88 -22.96
N GLN A 262 -13.61 21.57 -21.67
CA GLN A 262 -14.66 21.19 -20.73
C GLN A 262 -15.15 22.38 -19.90
N ALA A 263 -14.43 23.51 -19.91
CA ALA A 263 -14.75 24.69 -19.12
C ALA A 263 -15.65 25.65 -19.89
N SER A 264 -16.69 26.17 -19.24
CA SER A 264 -17.64 27.09 -19.87
C SER A 264 -17.12 28.52 -19.94
N ASP A 265 -17.23 29.16 -21.10
CA ASP A 265 -17.01 30.61 -21.25
C ASP A 265 -18.18 31.45 -20.72
N LYS A 266 -19.33 30.81 -20.44
CA LYS A 266 -20.57 31.48 -20.00
C LYS A 266 -20.79 31.38 -18.50
N ASP A 267 -20.46 30.23 -17.92
CA ASP A 267 -20.67 30.01 -16.50
C ASP A 267 -19.63 30.78 -15.69
N GLN A 268 -20.12 31.52 -14.69
CA GLN A 268 -19.32 32.41 -13.86
C GLN A 268 -19.61 32.18 -12.39
N PHE A 269 -18.59 32.37 -11.57
CA PHE A 269 -18.69 32.32 -10.12
C PHE A 269 -18.03 33.56 -9.49
N ALA A 270 -18.48 33.88 -8.28
CA ALA A 270 -17.97 35.03 -7.54
C ALA A 270 -16.64 34.68 -6.86
N VAL A 271 -15.67 35.57 -6.98
CA VAL A 271 -14.37 35.50 -6.32
C VAL A 271 -14.20 36.71 -5.42
N ASN A 272 -13.94 36.46 -4.14
CA ASN A 272 -13.60 37.49 -3.18
C ASN A 272 -12.12 37.86 -3.36
N SER A 273 -11.86 38.93 -4.11
CA SER A 273 -10.50 39.44 -4.29
C SER A 273 -10.19 40.51 -3.23
N VAL A 274 -8.90 40.84 -3.08
CA VAL A 274 -8.44 41.95 -2.23
C VAL A 274 -9.07 43.30 -2.64
N ASN A 275 -9.45 43.45 -3.91
CA ASN A 275 -10.04 44.68 -4.46
C ASN A 275 -11.58 44.66 -4.46
N GLY A 276 -12.20 43.66 -3.82
CA GLY A 276 -13.65 43.46 -3.82
C GLY A 276 -14.06 42.21 -4.59
N GLN A 277 -15.37 41.96 -4.64
CA GLN A 277 -15.91 40.79 -5.32
C GLN A 277 -15.90 40.98 -6.84
N SER A 278 -15.46 39.97 -7.57
CA SER A 278 -15.44 39.95 -9.04
C SER A 278 -16.01 38.63 -9.56
N MET A 279 -16.57 38.64 -10.77
CA MET A 279 -17.06 37.42 -11.43
C MET A 279 -15.97 36.87 -12.35
N VAL A 280 -15.74 35.56 -12.26
CA VAL A 280 -14.73 34.84 -13.06
C VAL A 280 -15.40 33.70 -13.80
N THR A 281 -15.07 33.52 -15.09
CA THR A 281 -15.57 32.38 -15.87
C THR A 281 -14.79 31.10 -15.55
N GLU A 282 -15.44 29.95 -15.69
CA GLU A 282 -14.76 28.65 -15.60
C GLU A 282 -13.60 28.54 -16.60
N ALA A 283 -13.81 29.03 -17.83
CA ALA A 283 -12.77 29.03 -18.86
C ALA A 283 -11.54 29.85 -18.47
N TYR A 284 -11.70 30.98 -17.76
CA TYR A 284 -10.56 31.76 -17.29
C TYR A 284 -9.79 31.04 -16.19
N LEU A 285 -10.50 30.44 -15.22
CA LEU A 285 -9.87 29.59 -14.20
C LEU A 285 -9.12 28.41 -14.82
N SER A 286 -9.74 27.74 -15.79
CA SER A 286 -9.13 26.59 -16.48
C SER A 286 -7.85 26.98 -17.22
N LYS A 287 -7.75 28.20 -17.79
CA LYS A 287 -6.48 28.70 -18.38
C LYS A 287 -5.35 28.78 -17.37
N ILE A 288 -5.63 29.23 -16.14
CA ILE A 288 -4.63 29.32 -15.07
C ILE A 288 -4.15 27.91 -14.68
N ILE A 289 -5.10 26.99 -14.45
CA ILE A 289 -4.83 25.60 -14.06
C ILE A 289 -4.05 24.88 -15.16
N ASN A 290 -4.53 24.96 -16.41
CA ASN A 290 -3.94 24.31 -17.56
C ASN A 290 -2.50 24.76 -17.81
N ALA A 291 -2.21 26.06 -17.69
CA ALA A 291 -0.86 26.59 -17.86
C ALA A 291 0.15 25.95 -16.88
N ARG A 292 -0.21 25.85 -15.58
CA ARG A 292 0.62 25.19 -14.57
C ARG A 292 0.78 23.71 -14.84
N LEU A 293 -0.30 23.01 -15.18
CA LEU A 293 -0.26 21.58 -15.50
C LEU A 293 0.62 21.30 -16.72
N MET A 294 0.49 22.07 -17.80
CA MET A 294 1.36 21.95 -18.98
C MET A 294 2.84 22.12 -18.62
N GLN A 295 3.16 23.07 -17.74
CA GLN A 295 4.52 23.28 -17.29
C GLN A 295 5.06 22.06 -16.52
N MET A 296 4.29 21.54 -15.55
CA MET A 296 4.64 20.35 -14.76
C MET A 296 4.80 19.12 -15.66
N LEU A 297 3.82 18.85 -16.52
CA LEU A 297 3.81 17.74 -17.47
C LEU A 297 4.99 17.83 -18.45
N SER A 298 5.29 19.02 -18.97
CA SER A 298 6.46 19.21 -19.85
C SER A 298 7.79 18.89 -19.15
N ARG A 299 7.96 19.31 -17.89
CA ARG A 299 9.20 19.05 -17.13
C ARG A 299 9.39 17.56 -16.83
N VAL A 300 8.33 16.85 -16.45
CA VAL A 300 8.43 15.39 -16.27
C VAL A 300 8.59 14.66 -17.61
N GLY A 301 7.87 15.10 -18.64
CA GLY A 301 7.93 14.55 -20.01
C GLY A 301 9.32 14.62 -20.62
N LYS A 302 10.05 15.73 -20.43
CA LYS A 302 11.45 15.86 -20.87
C LYS A 302 12.36 14.79 -20.25
N GLY A 303 12.12 14.40 -18.99
CA GLY A 303 12.86 13.31 -18.34
C GLY A 303 12.51 11.94 -18.93
N LEU A 304 11.22 11.67 -19.09
CA LEU A 304 10.69 10.42 -19.64
C LEU A 304 11.08 10.19 -21.11
N ALA A 305 11.11 11.24 -21.92
CA ALA A 305 11.53 11.17 -23.32
C ALA A 305 13.01 10.77 -23.43
N LYS A 306 13.87 11.31 -22.56
CA LYS A 306 15.31 10.98 -22.53
C LYS A 306 15.58 9.52 -22.17
N SER A 307 14.74 8.90 -21.35
CA SER A 307 14.83 7.47 -21.01
C SER A 307 14.05 6.57 -21.97
N ASN A 308 13.50 7.11 -23.06
CA ASN A 308 12.64 6.41 -24.02
C ASN A 308 11.40 5.75 -23.37
N ALA A 309 11.00 6.23 -22.18
CA ALA A 309 9.93 5.65 -21.38
C ALA A 309 8.53 5.91 -21.95
N LEU A 310 8.35 7.02 -22.68
CA LEU A 310 7.06 7.36 -23.30
C LEU A 310 6.60 6.34 -24.37
N LYS A 311 7.52 5.48 -24.85
CA LYS A 311 7.20 4.41 -25.81
C LYS A 311 6.81 3.08 -25.14
N LEU A 312 6.77 3.03 -23.82
CA LEU A 312 6.44 1.79 -23.11
C LEU A 312 5.00 1.37 -23.38
N PRO A 313 4.77 0.06 -23.61
CA PRO A 313 3.46 -0.43 -24.04
C PRO A 313 2.36 -0.29 -22.99
N GLY A 314 2.71 -0.18 -21.70
CA GLY A 314 1.75 0.05 -20.63
C GLY A 314 1.20 1.48 -20.56
N GLY A 315 1.85 2.45 -21.22
CA GLY A 315 1.42 3.85 -21.18
C GLY A 315 1.56 4.49 -19.80
N ILE A 316 0.73 5.49 -19.52
CA ILE A 316 0.76 6.29 -18.29
C ILE A 316 -0.47 6.01 -17.43
N VAL A 317 -0.24 5.72 -16.16
CA VAL A 317 -1.29 5.58 -15.14
C VAL A 317 -1.16 6.74 -14.16
N ILE A 318 -2.16 7.63 -14.16
CA ILE A 318 -2.21 8.81 -13.30
C ILE A 318 -2.85 8.46 -11.95
N THR A 319 -2.33 9.03 -10.87
CA THR A 319 -2.97 9.03 -9.55
C THR A 319 -2.69 10.34 -8.80
N GLY A 320 -3.10 10.43 -7.53
CA GLY A 320 -2.81 11.55 -6.65
C GLY A 320 -3.94 12.59 -6.61
N GLY A 321 -3.91 13.50 -5.65
CA GLY A 321 -5.03 14.43 -5.44
C GLY A 321 -5.29 15.39 -6.60
N THR A 322 -4.25 15.82 -7.31
CA THR A 322 -4.37 16.72 -8.46
C THR A 322 -4.96 16.00 -9.68
N SER A 323 -4.97 14.66 -9.69
CA SER A 323 -5.64 13.88 -10.75
C SER A 323 -7.16 13.93 -10.69
N LEU A 324 -7.74 14.57 -9.67
CA LEU A 324 -9.18 14.84 -9.59
C LEU A 324 -9.63 15.99 -10.52
N LEU A 325 -8.70 16.78 -11.06
CA LEU A 325 -9.04 17.83 -12.02
C LEU A 325 -9.62 17.22 -13.31
N VAL A 326 -10.77 17.74 -13.73
CA VAL A 326 -11.50 17.22 -14.89
C VAL A 326 -10.67 17.36 -16.17
N GLY A 327 -10.51 16.25 -16.90
CA GLY A 327 -9.78 16.19 -18.17
C GLY A 327 -8.26 16.09 -18.06
N ILE A 328 -7.70 15.82 -16.87
CA ILE A 328 -6.25 15.70 -16.65
C ILE A 328 -5.59 14.57 -17.46
N ASP A 329 -6.30 13.47 -17.68
CA ASP A 329 -5.86 12.32 -18.47
C ASP A 329 -5.72 12.66 -19.96
N LYS A 330 -6.72 13.35 -20.52
CA LYS A 330 -6.67 13.85 -21.89
C LYS A 330 -5.54 14.86 -22.06
N LEU A 331 -5.43 15.85 -21.17
CA LEU A 331 -4.33 16.82 -21.20
C LEU A 331 -2.95 16.13 -21.14
N THR A 332 -2.80 15.15 -20.24
CA THR A 332 -1.55 14.39 -20.10
C THR A 332 -1.24 13.60 -21.37
N SER A 333 -2.25 12.95 -21.95
CA SER A 333 -2.13 12.19 -23.20
C SER A 333 -1.70 13.08 -24.37
N GLU A 334 -2.25 14.29 -24.48
CA GLU A 334 -1.91 15.26 -25.52
C GLU A 334 -0.49 15.81 -25.34
N VAL A 335 -0.14 16.24 -24.13
CA VAL A 335 1.17 16.84 -23.82
C VAL A 335 2.31 15.81 -23.96
N LEU A 336 2.07 14.56 -23.57
CA LEU A 336 3.11 13.51 -23.57
C LEU A 336 3.02 12.56 -24.77
N GLY A 337 2.01 12.69 -25.62
CA GLY A 337 1.81 11.83 -26.79
C GLY A 337 1.71 10.34 -26.46
N THR A 338 1.18 10.01 -25.28
CA THR A 338 1.18 8.64 -24.72
C THR A 338 -0.19 8.32 -24.14
N LYS A 339 -0.69 7.09 -24.39
CA LYS A 339 -1.97 6.63 -23.82
C LYS A 339 -1.95 6.78 -22.29
N THR A 340 -3.03 7.32 -21.75
CA THR A 340 -3.10 7.71 -20.35
C THR A 340 -4.44 7.33 -19.74
N ARG A 341 -4.43 6.85 -18.49
CA ARG A 341 -5.64 6.56 -17.70
C ARG A 341 -5.47 6.98 -16.25
N ILE A 342 -6.55 7.32 -15.56
CA ILE A 342 -6.55 7.57 -14.11
C ILE A 342 -6.78 6.26 -13.37
N TYR A 343 -6.03 6.04 -12.30
CA TYR A 343 -6.28 4.98 -11.33
C TYR A 343 -6.92 5.54 -10.06
N GLN A 344 -7.93 4.82 -9.57
CA GLN A 344 -8.45 4.96 -8.22
C GLN A 344 -8.74 3.58 -7.64
N PRO A 345 -8.59 3.39 -6.32
CA PRO A 345 -8.99 2.14 -5.68
C PRO A 345 -10.49 1.86 -5.86
N THR A 346 -10.87 0.57 -5.89
CA THR A 346 -12.28 0.16 -6.06
C THR A 346 -12.99 -0.11 -4.74
N GLN A 347 -12.22 -0.22 -3.65
CA GLN A 347 -12.70 -0.50 -2.30
C GLN A 347 -13.65 0.60 -1.83
N MET A 348 -14.75 0.19 -1.18
CA MET A 348 -15.73 1.12 -0.62
C MET A 348 -15.06 2.06 0.40
N GLY A 349 -15.41 3.34 0.36
CA GLY A 349 -14.80 4.37 1.20
C GLY A 349 -13.43 4.89 0.71
N MET A 350 -12.87 4.31 -0.36
CA MET A 350 -11.57 4.73 -0.92
C MET A 350 -11.58 4.92 -2.45
N ARG A 351 -12.76 5.08 -3.06
CA ARG A 351 -12.91 5.32 -4.51
C ARG A 351 -12.50 6.74 -4.90
N ASN A 352 -11.24 7.04 -4.68
CA ASN A 352 -10.62 8.34 -4.94
C ASN A 352 -9.10 8.13 -5.15
N PRO A 353 -8.50 8.70 -6.22
CA PRO A 353 -7.07 8.59 -6.50
C PRO A 353 -6.14 8.99 -5.33
N ILE A 354 -6.61 9.82 -4.39
CA ILE A 354 -5.83 10.18 -3.20
C ILE A 354 -5.38 8.95 -2.41
N TYR A 355 -6.17 7.87 -2.38
CA TYR A 355 -5.86 6.70 -1.56
C TYR A 355 -4.93 5.68 -2.23
N ALA A 356 -4.51 5.89 -3.48
CA ALA A 356 -3.71 4.91 -4.21
C ALA A 356 -2.41 4.55 -3.48
N ALA A 357 -1.70 5.54 -2.93
CA ALA A 357 -0.46 5.32 -2.18
C ALA A 357 -0.70 4.56 -0.88
N SER A 358 -1.61 5.04 -0.02
CA SER A 358 -1.88 4.42 1.28
C SER A 358 -2.51 3.03 1.17
N TYR A 359 -3.39 2.81 0.19
CA TYR A 359 -3.91 1.48 -0.12
C TYR A 359 -2.82 0.58 -0.70
N GLY A 360 -1.98 1.10 -1.61
CA GLY A 360 -0.83 0.39 -2.14
C GLY A 360 0.15 -0.06 -1.08
N ILE A 361 0.39 0.74 -0.04
CA ILE A 361 1.27 0.39 1.09
C ILE A 361 0.74 -0.83 1.84
N ILE A 362 -0.56 -0.85 2.13
CA ILE A 362 -1.23 -1.99 2.77
C ILE A 362 -1.15 -3.23 1.88
N ASN A 363 -1.49 -3.10 0.60
CA ASN A 363 -1.51 -4.23 -0.33
C ASN A 363 -0.10 -4.81 -0.53
N TYR A 364 0.91 -3.94 -0.66
CA TYR A 364 2.32 -4.34 -0.73
C TYR A 364 2.74 -5.09 0.55
N ALA A 365 2.44 -4.54 1.72
CA ALA A 365 2.75 -5.17 3.01
C ALA A 365 2.06 -6.52 3.21
N ASN A 366 0.81 -6.66 2.74
CA ASN A 366 0.05 -7.91 2.82
C ASN A 366 0.53 -8.97 1.82
N SER A 367 1.20 -8.55 0.74
CA SER A 367 1.69 -9.43 -0.34
C SER A 367 3.16 -9.82 -0.17
N LEU A 368 3.80 -9.46 0.94
CA LEU A 368 5.19 -9.81 1.22
C LEU A 368 5.36 -11.32 1.34
N SER A 369 6.30 -11.87 0.58
CA SER A 369 6.72 -13.25 0.71
C SER A 369 7.45 -13.51 2.03
N ASP A 370 7.71 -14.78 2.34
CA ASP A 370 8.56 -15.13 3.47
C ASP A 370 9.96 -14.50 3.38
N ILE A 371 10.54 -14.46 2.17
CA ILE A 371 11.85 -13.83 1.92
C ILE A 371 11.77 -12.33 2.17
N ASP A 372 10.71 -11.65 1.71
CA ASP A 372 10.54 -10.22 1.96
C ASP A 372 10.39 -9.91 3.46
N ASN A 373 9.73 -10.80 4.21
CA ASN A 373 9.66 -10.69 5.66
C ASN A 373 11.04 -10.86 6.32
N LEU A 374 11.90 -11.74 5.81
CA LEU A 374 13.30 -11.87 6.27
C LEU A 374 14.14 -10.65 5.89
N VAL A 375 13.89 -10.03 4.73
CA VAL A 375 14.49 -8.74 4.35
C VAL A 375 14.11 -7.65 5.34
N ASN A 376 12.82 -7.50 5.65
CA ASN A 376 12.37 -6.53 6.63
C ASN A 376 12.97 -6.79 8.02
N GLN A 377 13.11 -8.07 8.40
CA GLN A 377 13.78 -8.44 9.64
C GLN A 377 15.27 -8.08 9.65
N ALA A 378 15.97 -8.27 8.53
CA ALA A 378 17.37 -7.87 8.37
C ALA A 378 17.56 -6.35 8.45
N LEU A 379 16.60 -5.57 7.96
CA LEU A 379 16.63 -4.11 7.92
C LEU A 379 16.21 -3.43 9.23
N TYR A 380 15.13 -3.92 9.84
CA TYR A 380 14.42 -3.25 10.93
C TYR A 380 14.42 -4.03 12.25
N GLY A 381 15.03 -5.22 12.27
CA GLY A 381 14.95 -6.15 13.40
C GLY A 381 13.63 -6.92 13.42
N GLU A 382 13.36 -7.66 14.50
CA GLU A 382 12.12 -8.45 14.60
C GLU A 382 10.87 -7.58 14.41
N THR A 383 10.21 -7.74 13.26
CA THR A 383 8.97 -7.06 12.94
C THR A 383 7.84 -7.67 13.76
N ILE A 384 7.08 -6.83 14.47
CA ILE A 384 6.03 -7.27 15.42
C ILE A 384 4.90 -8.05 14.73
N THR A 385 4.74 -7.92 13.41
CA THR A 385 3.78 -8.71 12.61
C THR A 385 3.95 -10.22 12.82
N LYS A 386 5.18 -10.73 12.98
CA LYS A 386 5.42 -12.16 13.27
C LYS A 386 5.17 -12.53 14.74
N LYS A 387 5.23 -11.59 15.69
CA LYS A 387 5.02 -11.91 17.11
C LYS A 387 3.57 -12.36 17.36
N ALA A 388 2.62 -11.84 16.60
CA ALA A 388 1.23 -12.25 16.70
C ALA A 388 0.98 -13.64 16.07
N VAL A 389 1.65 -13.96 14.96
CA VAL A 389 1.56 -15.27 14.29
C VAL A 389 2.28 -16.38 15.09
N ARG A 390 3.48 -16.10 15.62
CA ARG A 390 4.31 -17.09 16.32
C ARG A 390 3.77 -17.46 17.71
N VAL A 391 3.18 -16.49 18.42
CA VAL A 391 2.51 -16.75 19.70
C VAL A 391 1.29 -17.66 19.49
N GLN A 392 0.57 -17.52 18.36
CA GLN A 392 -0.54 -18.41 18.02
C GLN A 392 -0.07 -19.83 17.66
N SER A 393 1.00 -20.01 16.86
CA SER A 393 1.52 -21.34 16.57
C SER A 393 2.04 -22.05 17.82
N GLU A 394 2.71 -21.33 18.73
CA GLU A 394 3.17 -21.90 20.01
C GLU A 394 2.04 -22.14 21.02
N GLN A 395 0.97 -21.33 21.01
CA GLN A 395 -0.23 -21.57 21.82
C GLN A 395 -1.09 -22.71 21.28
N ILE A 396 -1.20 -22.86 19.96
CA ILE A 396 -1.88 -23.99 19.30
C ILE A 396 -1.09 -25.29 19.55
N GLU A 397 0.25 -25.27 19.47
CA GLU A 397 1.08 -26.41 19.85
C GLU A 397 1.02 -26.74 21.35
N LYS A 398 1.01 -25.72 22.23
CA LYS A 398 0.87 -25.93 23.68
C LYS A 398 -0.53 -26.40 24.08
N ASN A 399 -1.59 -25.99 23.37
CA ASN A 399 -2.96 -26.45 23.60
C ASN A 399 -3.20 -27.85 23.03
N SER A 400 -2.59 -28.17 21.88
CA SER A 400 -2.58 -29.51 21.28
C SER A 400 -1.82 -30.52 22.15
N LYS A 401 -0.72 -30.09 22.81
CA LYS A 401 0.04 -30.95 23.74
C LYS A 401 -0.52 -31.01 25.16
N ARG A 402 -1.54 -30.20 25.52
CA ARG A 402 -2.16 -30.19 26.87
C ARG A 402 -3.51 -30.89 26.98
N THR A 403 -4.05 -31.47 25.91
CA THR A 403 -5.33 -32.22 25.94
C THR A 403 -5.19 -33.73 25.69
N ALA A 404 -4.03 -34.30 26.02
CA ALA A 404 -3.86 -35.75 26.13
C ALA A 404 -3.54 -36.14 27.59
N ALA A 405 -4.51 -35.94 28.48
CA ALA A 405 -4.50 -36.52 29.82
C ALA A 405 -5.93 -36.99 30.16
N THR A 406 -6.13 -38.30 29.97
CA THR A 406 -6.98 -39.20 30.76
C THR A 406 -8.00 -38.55 31.70
N SER A 407 -9.29 -38.57 31.32
CA SER A 407 -10.42 -38.86 32.23
C SER A 407 -11.78 -38.55 31.60
N GLU A 408 -12.15 -39.16 30.46
CA GLU A 408 -13.57 -39.09 30.03
C GLU A 408 -14.04 -40.21 29.08
N SER A 409 -13.19 -41.20 28.78
CA SER A 409 -13.56 -42.37 27.96
C SER A 409 -14.13 -43.54 28.77
N GLU A 410 -13.84 -43.66 30.07
CA GLU A 410 -14.32 -44.80 30.89
C GLU A 410 -15.76 -44.61 31.40
N ALA A 411 -16.21 -43.37 31.65
CA ALA A 411 -17.55 -43.10 32.16
C ALA A 411 -18.67 -43.30 31.12
N LYS A 412 -18.36 -43.18 29.81
CA LYS A 412 -19.33 -43.38 28.72
C LYS A 412 -19.47 -44.84 28.27
N LEU A 413 -18.48 -45.69 28.57
CA LEU A 413 -18.55 -47.14 28.33
C LEU A 413 -19.38 -47.88 29.41
N ALA A 414 -19.46 -47.35 30.64
CA ALA A 414 -20.24 -47.94 31.73
C ALA A 414 -21.77 -47.68 31.64
N TYR A 415 -22.20 -46.60 30.97
CA TYR A 415 -23.62 -46.26 30.83
C TYR A 415 -24.33 -47.08 29.75
N ASN A 416 -23.64 -47.43 28.66
CA ASN A 416 -24.22 -48.19 27.55
C ASN A 416 -24.33 -49.71 27.83
N ASN A 417 -23.55 -50.27 28.76
CA ASN A 417 -23.64 -51.68 29.15
C ASN A 417 -24.75 -51.99 30.18
N LYS A 418 -25.44 -50.98 30.73
CA LYS A 418 -26.52 -51.16 31.73
C LYS A 418 -27.95 -51.08 31.18
N LYS A 419 -28.14 -50.87 29.87
CA LYS A 419 -29.47 -50.81 29.23
C LYS A 419 -29.77 -51.93 28.23
N ALA A 420 -28.89 -52.92 28.09
CA ALA A 420 -29.13 -54.12 27.30
C ALA A 420 -29.42 -55.31 28.24
N GLY A 421 -30.68 -55.41 28.68
CA GLY A 421 -31.10 -56.51 29.53
C GLY A 421 -32.50 -56.28 30.05
N HIS A 422 -33.50 -56.40 29.16
CA HIS A 422 -34.89 -56.83 29.44
C HIS A 422 -35.66 -56.78 28.11
N SER A 423 -35.53 -57.84 27.30
CA SER A 423 -36.67 -58.39 26.55
C SER A 423 -37.38 -59.32 27.54
N GLU A 424 -38.69 -59.30 27.72
CA GLU A 424 -39.79 -59.84 26.91
C GLU A 424 -41.06 -59.45 27.72
N SER A 425 -42.24 -59.13 27.20
CA SER A 425 -43.03 -59.69 26.11
C SER A 425 -44.19 -58.72 25.82
N SER A 426 -44.94 -58.98 24.75
CA SER A 426 -46.33 -58.50 24.51
C SER A 426 -46.50 -57.15 23.79
N ARG A 427 -46.54 -57.16 22.46
CA ARG A 427 -47.81 -57.18 21.67
C ARG A 427 -47.60 -56.75 20.21
N LYS A 428 -48.20 -57.56 19.33
CA LYS A 428 -48.54 -57.31 17.93
C LYS A 428 -49.40 -56.04 17.77
N GLN A 429 -49.45 -55.52 16.53
CA GLN A 429 -50.12 -54.29 16.04
C GLN A 429 -49.21 -53.06 16.23
N GLN A 430 -48.74 -52.32 15.23
CA GLN A 430 -49.36 -51.86 13.99
C GLN A 430 -48.28 -51.72 12.89
N ALA A 431 -48.38 -52.54 11.85
CA ALA A 431 -47.74 -52.30 10.56
C ALA A 431 -48.83 -51.87 9.58
N LYS A 432 -49.07 -50.56 9.46
CA LYS A 432 -49.87 -49.89 8.42
C LYS A 432 -49.89 -48.39 8.76
N ASP A 433 -48.87 -47.65 8.34
CA ASP A 433 -48.97 -46.24 7.91
C ASP A 433 -47.61 -45.60 7.71
N THR A 434 -46.95 -45.92 6.60
CA THR A 434 -45.84 -45.07 6.11
C THR A 434 -45.60 -45.16 4.60
N LYS A 435 -46.48 -45.83 3.85
CA LYS A 435 -46.40 -45.94 2.39
C LYS A 435 -47.07 -44.78 1.62
N ASN A 436 -47.53 -43.73 2.31
CA ASN A 436 -48.26 -42.62 1.69
C ASN A 436 -47.59 -41.23 1.79
N ARG A 437 -46.32 -41.13 2.23
CA ARG A 437 -45.59 -39.84 2.27
C ARG A 437 -44.51 -39.67 1.20
N THR A 438 -44.19 -40.71 0.43
CA THR A 438 -43.15 -40.66 -0.61
C THR A 438 -43.65 -40.27 -2.02
N ARG A 439 -44.96 -40.00 -2.19
CA ARG A 439 -45.53 -39.46 -3.44
C ARG A 439 -45.70 -37.94 -3.47
N SER A 440 -45.63 -37.25 -2.32
CA SER A 440 -45.91 -35.79 -2.26
C SER A 440 -44.69 -34.88 -2.46
N VAL A 441 -43.46 -35.41 -2.45
CA VAL A 441 -42.23 -34.60 -2.59
C VAL A 441 -41.72 -34.55 -4.04
N LYS A 442 -42.08 -35.54 -4.87
CA LYS A 442 -41.65 -35.59 -6.28
C LYS A 442 -42.44 -34.65 -7.20
N ASP A 443 -43.68 -34.28 -6.85
CA ASP A 443 -44.49 -33.34 -7.63
C ASP A 443 -44.26 -31.87 -7.25
N PHE A 444 -43.60 -31.60 -6.12
CA PHE A 444 -43.25 -30.24 -5.68
C PHE A 444 -42.04 -29.66 -6.42
N PHE A 445 -41.08 -30.50 -6.83
CA PHE A 445 -39.86 -30.06 -7.51
C PHE A 445 -40.00 -29.85 -9.04
N LYS A 446 -41.14 -30.23 -9.64
CA LYS A 446 -41.35 -30.13 -11.09
C LYS A 446 -42.10 -28.88 -11.56
N LYS A 447 -42.45 -27.96 -10.63
CA LYS A 447 -43.15 -26.70 -10.91
C LYS A 447 -42.36 -25.44 -10.53
N PHE A 448 -41.07 -25.58 -10.23
CA PHE A 448 -40.22 -24.46 -9.79
C PHE A 448 -39.07 -24.13 -10.75
N PHE A 449 -38.97 -24.82 -11.89
CA PHE A 449 -37.91 -24.61 -12.90
C PHE A 449 -38.42 -24.69 -14.35
N ASP A 450 -39.67 -24.27 -14.60
CA ASP A 450 -40.14 -23.87 -15.93
C ASP A 450 -40.65 -22.42 -15.87
#